data_AF-A0A955YA91-F1
#
_entry.id   AF-A0A955YA91-F1
#
_cell.length_a   1.000
_cell.length_b   1.000
_cell.length_c   1.000
_cell.angle_alpha   90.00
_cell.angle_beta   90.00
_cell.angle_gamma   90.00
#
_symmetry.space_group_name_H-M   'P 1'
#
loop_
_entity.id
_entity.type
_entity.pdbx_description
1 polymer ?
#
loop_
_entity_poly.entity_id
_entity_poly.type
_entity_poly.pdbx_seq_one_letter_code
_entity_poly.pdbx_strand_id
1 'polypeptide(L)'
;LAATRPGAGGVVLLHAALPPAAFGLDAWPDVPTAIHAGDRDPWVDPGVLDAFDALPTVEVHRYATAAHLFTDSDSEEHDDAESERLVAEVRRFLRSV
;
A
#
# COMPACT_ATOMS: atom_id res chain seq x y z
N LEU A 1 -10.17 -11.00 -1.85
CA LEU A 1 -8.94 -10.19 -1.72
C LEU A 1 -7.83 -11.08 -1.19
N ALA A 2 -6.54 -10.76 -1.38
CA ALA A 2 -5.46 -11.50 -0.70
C ALA A 2 -5.69 -11.55 0.82
N ALA A 3 -6.18 -10.45 1.41
CA ALA A 3 -6.53 -10.36 2.83
C ALA A 3 -7.50 -11.42 3.36
N THR A 4 -8.32 -12.02 2.49
CA THR A 4 -9.33 -13.03 2.86
C THR A 4 -9.09 -14.38 2.19
N ARG A 5 -7.98 -14.54 1.46
CA ARG A 5 -7.66 -15.77 0.75
C ARG A 5 -6.93 -16.74 1.68
N PRO A 6 -7.45 -17.96 1.92
CA PRO A 6 -6.71 -18.97 2.67
C PRO A 6 -5.32 -19.24 2.05
N GLY A 7 -4.29 -19.22 2.89
CA GLY A 7 -2.90 -19.45 2.49
C GLY A 7 -2.16 -18.26 1.89
N ALA A 8 -2.77 -17.06 1.83
CA ALA A 8 -2.02 -15.84 1.53
C ALA A 8 -1.13 -15.46 2.72
N GLY A 9 0.17 -15.26 2.49
CA GLY A 9 1.13 -14.85 3.55
C GLY A 9 1.06 -13.35 3.89
N GLY A 10 0.57 -12.52 2.97
CA GLY A 10 0.42 -11.08 3.18
C GLY A 10 -0.27 -10.38 2.02
N VAL A 11 -0.44 -9.06 2.16
CA VAL A 11 -1.07 -8.17 1.18
C VAL A 11 -0.11 -7.03 0.85
N VAL A 12 0.03 -6.72 -0.44
CA VAL A 12 0.71 -5.50 -0.90
C VAL A 12 -0.32 -4.66 -1.64
N LEU A 13 -0.52 -3.42 -1.18
CA LEU A 13 -1.38 -2.42 -1.81
C LEU A 13 -0.49 -1.31 -2.39
N LEU A 14 -0.63 -1.03 -3.69
CA LEU A 14 0.15 -0.02 -4.39
C LEU A 14 -0.76 1.17 -4.73
N HIS A 15 -0.23 2.37 -4.55
CA HIS A 15 -0.79 3.68 -4.90
C HIS A 15 -2.01 4.13 -4.08
N ALA A 16 -2.71 3.24 -3.38
CA ALA A 16 -3.77 3.60 -2.45
C ALA A 16 -4.12 2.44 -1.51
N ALA A 17 -4.93 2.75 -0.50
CA ALA A 17 -5.73 1.79 0.23
C ALA A 17 -7.17 2.30 0.32
N LEU A 18 -8.10 1.37 0.52
CA LEU A 18 -9.52 1.67 0.72
C LEU A 18 -9.95 1.13 2.10
N PRO A 19 -10.95 1.76 2.75
CA PRO A 19 -11.46 1.26 4.01
C PRO A 19 -12.00 -0.17 3.85
N PRO A 20 -11.94 -1.03 4.89
CA PRO A 20 -12.39 -2.43 4.82
C PRO A 20 -13.81 -2.61 4.25
N ALA A 21 -14.72 -1.66 4.54
CA ALA A 21 -16.08 -1.65 4.02
C ALA A 21 -16.17 -1.63 2.48
N ALA A 22 -15.19 -1.04 1.79
CA ALA A 22 -15.11 -1.07 0.32
C ALA A 22 -14.93 -2.50 -0.24
N PHE A 23 -14.46 -3.43 0.60
CA PHE A 23 -14.29 -4.84 0.28
C PHE A 23 -15.36 -5.74 0.93
N GLY A 24 -16.39 -5.16 1.54
CA GLY A 24 -17.42 -5.91 2.28
C GLY A 24 -16.90 -6.51 3.59
N LEU A 25 -15.88 -5.91 4.19
CA LEU A 25 -15.29 -6.33 5.46
C LEU A 25 -15.65 -5.32 6.56
N ASP A 26 -15.99 -5.81 7.74
CA ASP A 26 -16.23 -4.95 8.91
C ASP A 26 -14.93 -4.36 9.46
N ALA A 27 -13.83 -5.11 9.35
CA ALA A 27 -12.49 -4.70 9.76
C ALA A 27 -11.45 -5.34 8.84
N TRP A 28 -10.26 -4.76 8.79
CA TRP A 28 -9.15 -5.41 8.10
C TRP A 28 -8.74 -6.66 8.88
N PRO A 29 -8.59 -7.83 8.22
CA PRO A 29 -8.13 -9.05 8.89
C PRO A 29 -6.73 -8.88 9.47
N ASP A 30 -6.40 -9.70 10.46
CA ASP A 30 -5.04 -9.76 11.01
C ASP A 30 -4.12 -10.50 10.04
N VAL A 31 -3.71 -9.80 8.98
CA VAL A 31 -2.87 -10.29 7.89
C VAL A 31 -1.76 -9.27 7.63
N PRO A 32 -0.48 -9.69 7.58
CA PRO A 32 0.62 -8.80 7.23
C PRO A 32 0.30 -8.01 5.96
N THR A 33 0.39 -6.69 6.03
CA THR A 33 0.01 -5.81 4.92
C THR A 33 1.02 -4.69 4.75
N ALA A 34 1.54 -4.50 3.54
CA ALA A 34 2.32 -3.34 3.15
C ALA A 34 1.51 -2.44 2.22
N ILE A 35 1.34 -1.17 2.60
CA ILE A 35 0.65 -0.16 1.80
C ILE A 35 1.69 0.84 1.30
N HIS A 36 1.61 1.19 0.02
CA HIS A 36 2.53 2.12 -0.61
C HIS A 36 1.76 3.23 -1.31
N ALA A 37 2.00 4.49 -0.95
CA ALA A 37 1.24 5.62 -1.49
C ALA A 37 2.07 6.91 -1.54
N GLY A 38 1.77 7.80 -2.50
CA GLY A 38 2.33 9.14 -2.54
C GLY A 38 1.83 9.98 -1.35
N ASP A 39 2.72 10.73 -0.71
CA ASP A 39 2.40 11.58 0.45
C ASP A 39 1.55 12.81 0.11
N ARG A 40 1.55 13.19 -1.17
CA ARG A 40 0.82 14.34 -1.73
C ARG A 40 -0.17 13.91 -2.83
N ASP A 41 -0.41 12.62 -2.97
CA ASP A 41 -1.31 12.08 -3.98
C ASP A 41 -2.76 12.51 -3.69
N PRO A 42 -3.40 13.28 -4.59
CA PRO A 42 -4.76 13.78 -4.38
C PRO A 42 -5.84 12.69 -4.42
N TRP A 43 -5.51 11.49 -4.89
CA TRP A 43 -6.42 10.34 -4.94
C TRP A 43 -6.39 9.50 -3.66
N VAL A 44 -5.39 9.72 -2.81
CA VAL A 44 -5.24 9.02 -1.53
C VAL A 44 -6.01 9.75 -0.46
N ASP A 45 -6.80 9.02 0.32
CA ASP A 45 -7.40 9.53 1.55
C ASP A 45 -6.41 9.35 2.71
N PRO A 46 -5.84 10.43 3.28
CA PRO A 46 -4.89 10.34 4.38
C PRO A 46 -5.51 9.68 5.62
N GLY A 47 -6.81 9.88 5.86
CA GLY A 47 -7.51 9.28 7.00
C GLY A 47 -7.61 7.76 6.90
N VAL A 48 -7.69 7.22 5.68
CA VAL A 48 -7.62 5.77 5.45
C VAL A 48 -6.23 5.25 5.75
N LEU A 49 -5.18 5.92 5.27
CA LEU A 49 -3.80 5.51 5.56
C LEU A 49 -3.49 5.55 7.05
N ASP A 50 -3.90 6.61 7.74
CA ASP A 50 -3.67 6.76 9.19
C ASP A 50 -4.43 5.70 10.00
N ALA A 51 -5.63 5.30 9.56
CA ALA A 51 -6.38 4.21 10.18
C ALA A 51 -5.67 2.85 10.01
N PHE A 52 -5.03 2.62 8.84
CA PHE A 52 -4.22 1.43 8.59
C PHE A 52 -2.91 1.44 9.39
N ASP A 53 -2.24 2.59 9.51
CA ASP A 53 -0.99 2.76 10.26
C ASP A 53 -1.14 2.44 11.76
N ALA A 54 -2.38 2.53 12.28
CA ALA A 54 -2.71 2.15 13.65
C ALA A 54 -2.85 0.63 13.86
N LEU A 55 -2.84 -0.18 12.79
CA LEU A 55 -3.00 -1.63 12.88
C LEU A 55 -1.63 -2.34 13.04
N PRO A 56 -1.51 -3.32 13.94
CA PRO A 56 -0.21 -3.89 14.33
C PRO A 56 0.47 -4.73 13.23
N THR A 57 -0.30 -5.28 12.29
CA THR A 57 0.19 -6.11 11.18
C THR A 57 0.28 -5.33 9.87
N VAL A 58 0.20 -4.00 9.91
CA VAL A 58 0.23 -3.15 8.73
C VAL A 58 1.42 -2.20 8.79
N GLU A 59 2.13 -2.08 7.67
CA GLU A 59 3.16 -1.07 7.44
C GLU A 59 2.72 -0.13 6.32
N VAL A 60 2.75 1.18 6.57
CA VAL A 60 2.40 2.22 5.58
C VAL A 60 3.66 2.96 5.13
N HIS A 61 3.98 2.84 3.85
CA HIS A 61 5.10 3.49 3.20
C HIS A 61 4.60 4.69 2.40
N ARG A 62 5.04 5.88 2.79
CA ARG A 62 4.71 7.14 2.12
C ARG A 62 5.91 7.59 1.26
N TYR A 63 5.64 7.99 0.02
CA TYR A 63 6.65 8.38 -0.99
C TYR A 63 6.56 9.87 -1.28
N ALA A 64 7.67 10.53 -1.56
CA ALA A 64 7.73 11.99 -1.68
C ALA A 64 7.20 12.51 -3.03
N THR A 65 5.98 12.13 -3.41
CA THR A 65 5.37 12.38 -4.71
C THR A 65 3.88 12.70 -4.61
N ALA A 66 3.38 13.47 -5.58
CA ALA A 66 1.95 13.72 -5.77
C ALA A 66 1.34 12.85 -6.89
N ALA A 67 2.17 12.08 -7.59
CA ALA A 67 1.74 11.18 -8.65
C ALA A 67 1.08 9.92 -8.07
N HIS A 68 -0.01 9.47 -8.70
CA HIS A 68 -0.69 8.24 -8.29
C HIS A 68 0.07 7.03 -8.79
N LEU A 69 0.33 6.96 -10.10
CA LEU A 69 0.97 5.82 -10.76
C LEU A 69 2.49 6.01 -10.92
N PHE A 70 3.17 6.52 -9.89
CA PHE A 70 4.58 6.87 -9.98
C PHE A 70 5.52 5.70 -10.30
N THR A 71 5.07 4.44 -10.11
CA THR A 71 5.85 3.24 -10.49
C THR A 71 5.62 2.76 -11.92
N ASP A 72 4.69 3.37 -12.65
CA ASP A 72 4.41 2.99 -14.04
C ASP A 72 5.39 3.71 -14.96
N SER A 73 6.36 2.97 -15.52
CA SER A 73 7.41 3.52 -16.39
C SER A 73 6.90 4.05 -17.73
N ASP A 74 5.66 3.70 -18.11
CA ASP A 74 5.03 4.20 -19.33
C ASP A 74 4.19 5.47 -19.07
N SER A 75 4.05 5.89 -17.81
CA SER A 75 3.30 7.07 -17.41
C SER A 75 4.17 8.33 -17.33
N GLU A 76 3.59 9.49 -17.64
CA GLU A 76 4.23 10.79 -17.36
C GLU A 76 4.42 11.06 -15.86
N GLU A 77 3.71 10.29 -15.03
CA GLU A 77 3.81 10.34 -13.57
C GLU A 77 5.02 9.58 -13.01
N HIS A 78 5.77 8.87 -13.85
CA HIS A 78 6.87 8.02 -13.40
C HIS A 78 7.94 8.78 -12.61
N ASP A 79 8.31 8.21 -11.47
CA ASP A 79 9.45 8.67 -10.66
C ASP A 79 10.38 7.49 -10.40
N ASP A 80 11.55 7.46 -11.06
CA ASP A 80 12.53 6.39 -10.95
C ASP A 80 12.95 6.12 -9.48
N ALA A 81 13.21 7.19 -8.72
CA ALA A 81 13.79 7.08 -7.39
C ALA A 81 12.77 6.53 -6.38
N GLU A 82 11.55 7.06 -6.38
CA GLU A 82 10.49 6.56 -5.51
C GLU A 82 10.04 5.15 -5.95
N SER A 83 10.11 4.83 -7.24
CA SER A 83 9.84 3.48 -7.76
C SER A 83 10.83 2.44 -7.27
N GLU A 84 12.13 2.74 -7.34
CA GLU A 84 13.19 1.86 -6.85
C GLU A 84 13.06 1.62 -5.34
N ARG A 85 12.78 2.69 -4.58
CA ARG A 85 12.49 2.61 -3.14
C ARG A 85 11.30 1.69 -2.86
N LEU A 86 10.21 1.83 -3.62
CA LEU A 86 9.03 0.99 -3.47
C LEU A 86 9.32 -0.48 -3.74
N VAL A 87 10.02 -0.78 -4.82
CA VAL A 87 10.41 -2.15 -5.15
C VAL A 87 11.30 -2.76 -4.04
N ALA A 88 12.20 -1.97 -3.46
CA ALA A 88 13.05 -2.43 -2.36
C ALA A 88 12.22 -2.81 -1.11
N GLU A 89 11.24 -1.98 -0.73
CA GLU A 89 10.36 -2.23 0.40
C GLU A 89 9.43 -3.43 0.16
N VAL A 90 8.83 -3.55 -1.02
CA VAL A 90 8.04 -4.73 -1.39
C VAL A 90 8.87 -6.00 -1.26
N ARG A 91 10.12 -5.99 -1.78
CA ARG A 91 11.02 -7.14 -1.66
C ARG A 91 11.39 -7.45 -0.22
N ARG A 92 11.53 -6.44 0.64
CA ARG A 92 11.76 -6.64 2.09
C ARG A 92 10.56 -7.30 2.74
N PHE A 93 9.36 -6.76 2.51
CA PHE A 93 8.10 -7.29 3.03
C PHE A 93 7.89 -8.74 2.61
N LEU A 94 8.07 -9.08 1.33
CA LEU A 94 7.90 -10.44 0.82
C LEU A 94 8.85 -11.48 1.45
N ARG A 95 9.99 -11.06 2.00
CA ARG A 95 10.91 -11.96 2.73
C ARG A 95 10.52 -12.14 4.20
N SER A 96 9.65 -11.29 4.72
CA SER A 96 9.23 -11.29 6.13
C SER A 96 7.96 -12.09 6.41
N VAL A 97 7.24 -12.49 5.35
CA VAL A 97 5.96 -13.20 5.42
C VAL A 97 6.07 -14.65 4.96
#